data_AF-A0A1H2WLV3-F1
#
_entry.id   AF-A0A1H2WLV3-F1
#
_cell.length_a   1.000
_cell.length_b   1.000
_cell.length_c   1.000
_cell.angle_alpha   90.00
_cell.angle_beta   90.00
_cell.angle_gamma   90.00
#
_symmetry.space_group_name_H-M   'P 1'
#
loop_
_entity.id
_entity.type
_entity.pdbx_description
1 polymer ?
#
loop_
_entity_poly.entity_id
_entity_poly.type
_entity_poly.pdbx_seq_one_letter_code
_entity_poly.pdbx_strand_id
1 'polypeptide(L)'
;MKRLRTGLLALTAVATLASPAAALEPLSKEKYINDRLIAARVADRIRRECPSIDGRIVLAYSQARALQRYALDKGYSKAQIDAFLDDKAEKQRIYAVAEDYLARNGAKKGNAESFCAIGRAEIAGRTVSGSLLVAK
;
A
#
# COMPACT_ATOMS: atom_id res chain seq x y z
N MET A 1 -79.37 -19.15 -6.33
CA MET A 1 -78.72 -18.64 -7.55
C MET A 1 -78.01 -17.34 -7.15
N LYS A 2 -76.70 -17.33 -6.94
CA LYS A 2 -75.67 -17.02 -7.93
C LYS A 2 -74.32 -17.49 -7.38
N ARG A 3 -73.50 -18.08 -8.25
CA ARG A 3 -72.21 -18.70 -7.96
C ARG A 3 -71.06 -17.66 -8.01
N LEU A 4 -69.91 -18.07 -7.45
CA LEU A 4 -68.53 -17.75 -7.88
C LEU A 4 -68.02 -16.33 -7.49
N ARG A 5 -66.82 -16.10 -6.95
CA ARG A 5 -65.49 -16.70 -7.21
C ARG A 5 -64.54 -16.53 -6.01
N THR A 6 -63.80 -17.62 -5.76
CA THR A 6 -62.54 -17.72 -5.04
C THR A 6 -61.49 -16.75 -5.64
N GLY A 7 -60.81 -15.96 -4.79
CA GLY A 7 -59.69 -15.12 -5.19
C GLY A 7 -58.56 -15.23 -4.16
N LEU A 8 -57.78 -16.31 -4.24
CA LEU A 8 -56.57 -16.51 -3.45
C LEU A 8 -55.47 -15.61 -4.03
N LEU A 9 -55.26 -14.42 -3.44
CA LEU A 9 -54.08 -13.60 -3.76
C LEU A 9 -52.84 -14.25 -3.13
N ALA A 10 -52.08 -14.99 -3.94
CA ALA A 10 -50.75 -15.43 -3.59
C ALA A 10 -49.78 -14.24 -3.67
N LEU A 11 -49.44 -13.64 -2.52
CA LEU A 11 -48.32 -12.71 -2.41
C LEU A 11 -47.01 -13.52 -2.45
N THR A 12 -46.43 -13.69 -3.63
CA THR A 12 -45.05 -14.19 -3.77
C THR A 12 -44.08 -13.09 -3.33
N ALA A 13 -43.65 -13.14 -2.07
CA ALA A 13 -42.55 -12.34 -1.57
C ALA A 13 -41.25 -12.79 -2.24
N VAL A 14 -40.76 -12.00 -3.19
CA VAL A 14 -39.43 -12.19 -3.80
C VAL A 14 -38.40 -11.75 -2.76
N ALA A 15 -37.89 -12.70 -1.97
CA ALA A 15 -36.77 -12.46 -1.07
C ALA A 15 -35.52 -12.22 -1.93
N THR A 16 -35.16 -10.95 -2.12
CA THR A 16 -33.85 -10.59 -2.67
C THR A 16 -32.80 -11.04 -1.67
N LEU A 17 -32.07 -12.09 -2.00
CA LEU A 17 -30.85 -12.49 -1.31
C LEU A 17 -29.83 -11.36 -1.52
N ALA A 18 -29.80 -10.40 -0.61
CA ALA A 18 -28.69 -9.46 -0.50
C ALA A 18 -27.47 -10.27 -0.02
N SER A 19 -26.66 -10.75 -0.97
CA SER A 19 -25.34 -11.30 -0.64
C SER A 19 -24.57 -10.21 0.11
N PRO A 20 -24.02 -10.49 1.30
CA PRO A 20 -23.21 -9.50 2.00
C PRO A 20 -22.04 -9.12 1.09
N ALA A 21 -21.96 -7.85 0.72
CA ALA A 21 -20.76 -7.32 0.10
C ALA A 21 -19.62 -7.55 1.09
N ALA A 22 -18.71 -8.47 0.77
CA ALA A 22 -17.51 -8.66 1.56
C ALA A 22 -16.77 -7.32 1.59
N ALA A 23 -16.75 -6.67 2.75
CA ALA A 23 -16.07 -5.39 2.90
C ALA A 23 -14.59 -5.59 2.54
N LEU A 24 -14.07 -4.72 1.67
CA LEU A 24 -12.65 -4.72 1.35
C LEU A 24 -11.85 -4.56 2.64
N GLU A 25 -10.75 -5.30 2.76
CA GLU A 25 -9.81 -5.10 3.85
C GLU A 25 -9.35 -3.62 3.88
N PRO A 26 -9.21 -2.97 5.04
CA PRO A 26 -8.69 -1.61 5.09
C PRO A 26 -7.31 -1.50 4.41
N LEU A 27 -7.06 -0.40 3.69
CA LEU A 27 -5.77 -0.15 3.03
C LEU A 27 -4.57 -0.21 4.00
N SER A 28 -4.78 0.09 5.29
CA SER A 28 -3.77 -0.02 6.35
C SER A 28 -3.38 -1.46 6.69
N LYS A 29 -4.19 -2.45 6.32
CA LYS A 29 -3.94 -3.88 6.52
C LYS A 29 -3.58 -4.62 5.23
N GLU A 30 -3.76 -3.99 4.07
CA GLU A 30 -3.41 -4.59 2.77
C GLU A 30 -1.88 -4.75 2.66
N LYS A 31 -1.41 -5.98 2.85
CA LYS A 31 0.02 -6.27 3.00
C LYS A 31 0.87 -5.77 1.84
N TYR A 32 0.44 -5.99 0.61
CA TYR A 32 1.23 -5.64 -0.57
C TYR A 32 1.42 -4.13 -0.71
N ILE A 33 0.37 -3.34 -0.47
CA ILE A 33 0.42 -1.88 -0.44
C ILE A 33 1.38 -1.40 0.64
N ASN A 34 1.23 -1.92 1.86
CA ASN A 34 2.04 -1.50 2.99
C ASN A 34 3.53 -1.84 2.80
N ASP A 35 3.85 -3.05 2.36
CA ASP A 35 5.24 -3.46 2.11
C ASP A 35 5.92 -2.56 1.06
N ARG A 36 5.19 -2.19 0.00
CA ARG A 36 5.71 -1.30 -1.05
C ARG A 36 5.93 0.12 -0.56
N LEU A 37 5.02 0.66 0.26
CA LEU A 37 5.17 1.99 0.85
C LEU A 37 6.32 2.05 1.85
N ILE A 38 6.48 1.00 2.67
CA ILE A 38 7.62 0.85 3.59
C ILE A 38 8.92 0.78 2.79
N ALA A 39 9.00 -0.08 1.77
CA ALA A 39 10.19 -0.23 0.94
C ALA A 39 10.57 1.08 0.23
N ALA A 40 9.59 1.83 -0.28
CA ALA A 40 9.80 3.14 -0.86
C ALA A 40 10.33 4.15 0.16
N ARG A 41 9.82 4.12 1.40
CA ARG A 41 10.33 4.97 2.49
C ARG A 41 11.76 4.62 2.89
N VAL A 42 12.10 3.32 2.99
CA VAL A 42 13.47 2.86 3.23
C VAL A 42 14.42 3.40 2.16
N ALA A 43 14.06 3.27 0.87
CA ALA A 43 14.86 3.81 -0.23
C ALA A 43 14.97 5.35 -0.16
N ASP A 44 13.88 6.06 0.18
CA ASP A 44 13.91 7.51 0.34
C ASP A 44 14.83 7.97 1.48
N ARG A 45 14.90 7.24 2.59
CA ARG A 45 15.86 7.53 3.67
C ARG A 45 17.30 7.31 3.21
N ILE A 46 17.58 6.17 2.59
CA ILE A 46 18.93 5.83 2.12
C ILE A 46 19.45 6.89 1.15
N ARG A 47 18.71 7.26 0.10
CA ARG A 47 19.16 8.27 -0.88
C ARG A 47 19.35 9.68 -0.28
N ARG A 48 18.69 9.99 0.84
CA ARG A 48 18.78 11.30 1.49
C ARG A 48 20.00 11.40 2.41
N GLU A 49 20.36 10.29 3.06
CA GLU A 49 21.46 10.24 4.02
C GLU A 49 22.78 9.78 3.36
N CYS A 50 22.71 8.99 2.28
CA CYS A 50 23.89 8.47 1.59
C CYS A 50 24.30 9.37 0.41
N PRO A 51 25.51 9.97 0.43
CA PRO A 51 25.97 10.83 -0.65
C PRO A 51 26.33 10.10 -1.95
N SER A 52 26.53 8.78 -1.93
CA SER A 52 26.96 7.98 -3.10
C SER A 52 25.84 7.16 -3.77
N ILE A 53 24.59 7.27 -3.30
CA ILE A 53 23.44 6.54 -3.83
C ILE A 53 22.33 7.52 -4.19
N ASP A 54 21.80 7.41 -5.41
CA ASP A 54 20.63 8.13 -5.88
C ASP A 54 19.38 7.26 -5.94
N GLY A 55 18.23 7.92 -6.05
CA GLY A 55 16.96 7.26 -6.31
C GLY A 55 16.68 7.15 -7.80
N ARG A 56 16.19 6.01 -8.27
CA ARG A 56 15.62 5.85 -9.61
C ARG A 56 14.23 6.51 -9.68
N ILE A 57 14.17 7.84 -9.72
CA ILE A 57 12.93 8.61 -9.55
C ILE A 57 11.84 8.23 -10.58
N VAL A 58 12.23 8.05 -11.84
CA VAL A 58 11.29 7.63 -12.91
C VAL A 58 10.68 6.26 -12.59
N LEU A 59 11.49 5.31 -12.11
CA LEU A 59 11.02 3.99 -11.70
C LEU A 59 10.15 4.07 -10.45
N ALA A 60 10.54 4.85 -9.45
CA ALA A 60 9.75 5.06 -8.24
C ALA A 60 8.35 5.62 -8.56
N TYR A 61 8.27 6.61 -9.45
CA TYR A 61 7.00 7.14 -9.94
C TYR A 61 6.17 6.08 -10.67
N SER A 62 6.79 5.32 -11.58
CA SER A 62 6.12 4.22 -12.28
C SER A 62 5.55 3.17 -11.33
N GLN A 63 6.33 2.77 -10.32
CA GLN A 63 5.88 1.82 -9.29
C GLN A 63 4.75 2.38 -8.42
N ALA A 64 4.79 3.67 -8.06
CA ALA A 64 3.71 4.31 -7.32
C ALA A 64 2.40 4.30 -8.13
N ARG A 65 2.46 4.60 -9.44
CA ARG A 65 1.31 4.52 -10.34
C ARG A 65 0.80 3.09 -10.50
N ALA A 66 1.69 2.10 -10.57
CA ALA A 66 1.31 0.70 -10.59
C ALA A 66 0.63 0.26 -9.29
N LEU A 67 1.10 0.74 -8.13
CA LEU A 67 0.49 0.44 -6.84
C LEU A 67 -0.91 1.05 -6.69
N GLN A 68 -1.08 2.28 -7.18
CA GLN A 68 -2.40 2.90 -7.24
C GLN A 68 -3.36 2.12 -8.14
N ARG A 69 -2.92 1.67 -9.32
CA ARG A 69 -3.74 0.81 -10.19
C ARG A 69 -4.11 -0.49 -9.50
N TYR A 70 -3.16 -1.15 -8.84
CA TYR A 70 -3.43 -2.36 -8.05
C TYR A 70 -4.55 -2.14 -7.02
N ALA A 71 -4.53 -1.02 -6.29
CA ALA A 71 -5.59 -0.71 -5.33
C ALA A 71 -6.94 -0.47 -6.03
N LEU A 72 -6.96 0.27 -7.14
CA LEU A 72 -8.17 0.48 -7.92
C LEU A 72 -8.75 -0.84 -8.45
N ASP A 73 -7.90 -1.73 -8.96
CA ASP A 73 -8.29 -3.04 -9.49
C ASP A 73 -8.84 -3.97 -8.39
N LYS A 74 -8.41 -3.78 -7.13
CA LYS A 74 -9.01 -4.45 -5.96
C LYS A 74 -10.36 -3.87 -5.52
N GLY A 75 -10.81 -2.78 -6.12
CA GLY A 75 -12.10 -2.15 -5.84
C GLY A 75 -12.04 -0.99 -4.85
N TYR A 76 -10.84 -0.55 -4.42
CA TYR A 76 -10.73 0.68 -3.65
C TYR A 76 -11.01 1.89 -4.55
N SER A 77 -11.81 2.83 -4.08
CA SER A 77 -12.01 4.09 -4.77
C SER A 77 -10.77 4.99 -4.66
N LYS A 78 -10.61 5.89 -5.63
CA LYS A 78 -9.56 6.92 -5.56
C LYS A 78 -9.63 7.74 -4.26
N ALA A 79 -10.84 8.11 -3.81
CA ALA A 79 -11.03 8.84 -2.57
C ALA A 79 -10.56 8.07 -1.33
N GLN A 80 -10.77 6.74 -1.28
CA GLN A 80 -10.24 5.90 -0.19
C GLN A 80 -8.72 5.83 -0.22
N ILE A 81 -8.12 5.71 -1.41
CA ILE A 81 -6.67 5.70 -1.58
C ILE A 81 -6.08 7.04 -1.15
N ASP A 82 -6.64 8.15 -1.61
CA ASP A 82 -6.16 9.49 -1.29
C ASP A 82 -6.32 9.77 0.22
N ALA A 83 -7.47 9.42 0.82
CA ALA A 83 -7.67 9.55 2.27
C ALA A 83 -6.66 8.73 3.08
N PHE A 84 -6.36 7.49 2.66
CA PHE A 84 -5.33 6.67 3.30
C PHE A 84 -3.92 7.27 3.14
N LEU A 85 -3.59 7.74 1.93
CA LEU A 85 -2.30 8.36 1.65
C LEU A 85 -2.16 9.76 2.25
N ASP A 86 -3.24 10.40 2.70
CA ASP A 86 -3.21 11.71 3.37
C ASP A 86 -3.27 11.62 4.89
N ASP A 87 -3.74 10.50 5.42
CA ASP A 87 -3.82 10.24 6.86
C ASP A 87 -2.42 10.31 7.51
N LYS A 88 -2.30 11.18 8.52
CA LYS A 88 -1.03 11.43 9.21
C LYS A 88 -0.61 10.24 10.08
N ALA A 89 -1.56 9.53 10.69
CA ALA A 89 -1.26 8.40 11.55
C ALA A 89 -0.76 7.21 10.70
N GLU A 90 -1.36 6.96 9.54
CA GLU A 90 -0.90 5.92 8.61
C GLU A 90 0.49 6.24 8.04
N LYS A 91 0.76 7.51 7.67
CA LYS A 91 2.11 7.95 7.29
C LYS A 91 3.12 7.69 8.40
N GLN A 92 2.80 8.10 9.63
CA GLN A 92 3.69 7.93 10.78
C GLN A 92 3.95 6.45 11.06
N ARG A 93 2.93 5.58 10.95
CA ARG A 93 3.07 4.14 11.12
C ARG A 93 4.03 3.55 10.07
N ILE A 94 3.82 3.87 8.79
CA ILE A 94 4.70 3.41 7.70
C ILE A 94 6.14 3.90 7.93
N TYR A 95 6.31 5.16 8.34
CA TYR A 95 7.62 5.73 8.59
C TYR A 95 8.30 5.06 9.78
N ALA A 96 7.58 4.82 10.88
CA ALA A 96 8.13 4.14 12.04
C ALA A 96 8.64 2.73 11.69
N VAL A 97 7.90 1.97 10.89
CA VAL A 97 8.33 0.64 10.42
C VAL A 97 9.59 0.73 9.57
N ALA A 98 9.66 1.71 8.66
CA ALA A 98 10.84 1.92 7.82
C ALA A 98 12.07 2.36 8.64
N GLU A 99 11.91 3.26 9.61
CA GLU A 99 13.02 3.71 10.48
C GLU A 99 13.51 2.58 11.39
N ASP A 100 12.59 1.77 11.94
CA ASP A 100 12.95 0.61 12.75
C ASP A 100 13.66 -0.47 11.91
N TYR A 101 13.23 -0.71 10.68
CA TYR A 101 13.98 -1.55 9.74
C TYR A 101 15.42 -1.02 9.54
N LEU A 102 15.58 0.27 9.26
CA LEU A 102 16.90 0.88 9.06
C LEU A 102 17.77 0.76 10.33
N ALA A 103 17.21 1.05 11.50
CA ALA A 103 17.92 0.94 12.78
C ALA A 103 18.38 -0.49 13.06
N ARG A 104 17.50 -1.49 12.86
CA ARG A 104 17.81 -2.91 13.00
C ARG A 104 18.90 -3.38 12.03
N ASN A 105 19.00 -2.75 10.85
CA ASN A 105 20.04 -3.01 9.86
C ASN A 105 21.30 -2.13 10.05
N GLY A 106 21.40 -1.39 11.16
CA GLY A 106 22.63 -0.70 11.55
C GLY A 106 22.71 0.77 11.14
N ALA A 107 21.61 1.39 10.69
CA ALA A 107 21.55 2.82 10.42
C ALA A 107 21.79 3.61 11.71
N LYS A 108 22.71 4.57 11.65
CA LYS A 108 23.09 5.42 12.79
C LYS A 108 22.91 6.88 12.41
N LYS A 109 22.17 7.62 13.23
CA LYS A 109 21.98 9.07 13.05
C LYS A 109 23.34 9.77 12.98
N GLY A 110 23.54 10.60 11.96
CA GLY A 110 24.78 11.33 11.74
C GLY A 110 25.91 10.51 11.09
N ASN A 111 25.67 9.24 10.75
CA ASN A 111 26.63 8.40 10.03
C ASN A 111 26.07 8.04 8.65
N ALA A 112 26.41 8.84 7.64
CA ALA A 112 25.99 8.62 6.25
C ALA A 112 26.40 7.23 5.71
N GLU A 113 27.60 6.76 6.06
CA GLU A 113 28.11 5.48 5.56
C GLU A 113 27.28 4.29 6.05
N SER A 114 26.69 4.39 7.25
CA SER A 114 25.75 3.36 7.73
C SER A 114 24.53 3.19 6.82
N PHE A 115 24.00 4.29 6.27
CA PHE A 115 22.90 4.25 5.29
C PHE A 115 23.40 3.78 3.92
N CYS A 116 24.60 4.17 3.52
CA CYS A 116 25.20 3.71 2.26
C CYS A 116 25.43 2.19 2.25
N ALA A 117 25.92 1.63 3.36
CA ALA A 117 26.11 0.19 3.51
C ALA A 117 24.80 -0.58 3.34
N ILE A 118 23.73 -0.13 3.99
CA ILE A 118 22.38 -0.68 3.81
C ILE A 118 21.96 -0.54 2.34
N GLY A 119 22.09 0.65 1.75
CA GLY A 119 21.72 0.88 0.36
C GLY A 119 22.41 -0.05 -0.64
N ARG A 120 23.72 -0.29 -0.48
CA ARG A 120 24.45 -1.25 -1.31
C ARG A 120 23.96 -2.68 -1.11
N ALA A 121 23.66 -3.07 0.14
CA ALA A 121 23.09 -4.37 0.44
C ALA A 121 21.70 -4.56 -0.19
N GLU A 122 20.82 -3.55 -0.11
CA GLU A 122 19.50 -3.56 -0.75
C GLU A 122 19.61 -3.72 -2.28
N ILE A 123 20.52 -2.96 -2.91
CA ILE A 123 20.77 -3.02 -4.36
C ILE A 123 21.29 -4.40 -4.76
N ALA A 124 22.30 -4.92 -4.04
CA ALA A 124 22.88 -6.23 -4.30
C ALA A 124 21.87 -7.37 -4.11
N GLY A 125 21.03 -7.24 -3.07
CA GLY A 125 19.95 -8.18 -2.75
C GLY A 125 18.74 -8.09 -3.68
N ARG A 126 18.71 -7.11 -4.61
CA ARG A 126 17.59 -6.87 -5.55
C ARG A 126 16.24 -6.76 -4.83
N THR A 127 16.24 -6.16 -3.65
CA THR A 127 15.02 -5.95 -2.87
C THR A 127 14.14 -4.90 -3.55
N VAL A 128 12.90 -4.73 -3.07
CA VAL A 128 12.04 -3.64 -3.54
C VAL A 128 12.70 -2.27 -3.30
N SER A 129 13.27 -2.04 -2.12
CA SER A 129 14.02 -0.81 -1.82
C SER A 129 15.24 -0.65 -2.73
N GLY A 130 16.03 -1.71 -2.92
CA GLY A 130 17.20 -1.70 -3.81
C GLY A 130 16.84 -1.46 -5.27
N SER A 131 15.68 -1.92 -5.72
CA SER A 131 15.18 -1.63 -7.08
C SER A 131 14.98 -0.13 -7.31
N LEU A 132 14.70 0.63 -6.25
CA LEU A 132 14.49 2.08 -6.29
C LEU A 132 15.80 2.88 -6.14
N LEU A 133 16.93 2.22 -5.92
CA LEU A 133 18.22 2.85 -5.63
C LEU A 133 19.27 2.52 -6.70
N VAL A 134 20.15 3.47 -6.99
CA VAL A 134 21.27 3.29 -7.93
C VAL A 134 22.52 3.96 -7.37
N ALA A 135 23.66 3.31 -7.53
CA ALA A 135 24.95 3.94 -7.20
C ALA A 135 25.21 5.11 -8.16
N LYS A 136 25.83 6.17 -7.66
CA LYS A 136 26.30 7.29 -8.47
C LYS A 136 27.49 6.91 -9.34
#